data_AF-A0A2R6AW44-F1
#
_entry.id   AF-A0A2R6AW44-F1
#
_cell.length_a   1.000
_cell.length_b   1.000
_cell.length_c   1.000
_cell.angle_alpha   90.00
_cell.angle_beta   90.00
_cell.angle_gamma   90.00
#
_symmetry.space_group_name_H-M   'P 1'
#
loop_
_entity.id
_entity.type
_entity.pdbx_description
1 polymer ?
#
loop_
_entity_poly.entity_id
_entity_poly.type
_entity_poly.pdbx_seq_one_letter_code
_entity_poly.pdbx_strand_id
1 'polypeptide(L)' 'MSAKIDEILKSEGVAEVESVGKKFDPYYHEVVQVVESDEPDGTIIEEVRKGYTLNGRVIRPSMVKVSKKRGG' A
#
# COMPACT_ATOMS: atom_id res chain seq x y z
N MET A 1 -4.98 -2.67 25.01
CA MET A 1 -5.93 -3.79 24.85
C MET A 1 -6.35 -3.96 23.37
N SER A 2 -5.43 -3.80 22.40
CA SER A 2 -5.72 -4.01 20.96
C SER A 2 -4.91 -5.15 20.31
N ALA A 3 -3.74 -5.51 20.86
CA ALA A 3 -2.84 -6.51 20.28
C ALA A 3 -3.48 -7.90 20.00
N LYS A 4 -4.47 -8.32 20.78
CA LYS A 4 -5.18 -9.59 20.57
C LYS A 4 -5.95 -9.64 19.25
N ILE A 5 -6.51 -8.51 18.81
CA ILE A 5 -7.31 -8.49 17.57
C ILE A 5 -6.39 -8.61 16.36
N ASP A 6 -5.24 -7.93 16.36
CA ASP A 6 -4.29 -7.98 15.26
C ASP A 6 -3.67 -9.38 15.11
N GLU A 7 -3.40 -10.08 16.22
CA GLU A 7 -2.93 -11.47 16.20
C GLU A 7 -4.00 -12.43 15.65
N ILE A 8 -5.26 -12.27 16.07
CA ILE A 8 -6.37 -13.08 15.55
C ILE A 8 -6.55 -12.84 14.05
N LEU A 9 -6.53 -11.60 13.59
CA LEU A 9 -6.65 -11.28 12.17
C LEU A 9 -5.52 -11.92 11.36
N LYS A 10 -4.28 -11.86 11.85
CA LYS A 10 -3.14 -12.54 11.23
C LYS A 10 -3.29 -14.06 11.20
N SER A 11 -3.76 -14.68 12.27
CA SER A 11 -3.98 -16.15 12.30
C SER A 11 -5.09 -16.59 11.35
N GLU A 12 -6.10 -15.75 11.12
CA GLU A 12 -7.15 -15.97 10.13
C GLU A 12 -6.72 -15.63 8.68
N GLY A 13 -5.44 -15.29 8.49
CA GLY A 13 -4.85 -15.04 7.18
C GLY A 13 -5.02 -13.62 6.65
N VAL A 14 -5.45 -12.66 7.48
CA VAL A 14 -5.50 -11.25 7.13
C VAL A 14 -4.13 -10.61 7.29
N ALA A 15 -3.62 -9.97 6.25
CA ALA A 15 -2.35 -9.24 6.29
C ALA A 15 -2.48 -7.85 5.66
N GLU A 16 -1.80 -6.87 6.25
CA GLU A 16 -1.67 -5.53 5.67
C GLU A 16 -0.81 -5.58 4.40
N VAL A 17 -1.17 -4.79 3.40
CA VAL A 17 -0.35 -4.58 2.21
C VAL A 17 0.74 -3.58 2.55
N GLU A 18 2.00 -3.98 2.41
CA GLU A 18 3.13 -3.07 2.58
C GLU A 18 3.26 -2.16 1.35
N SER A 19 3.04 -0.86 1.54
CA SER A 19 2.90 0.10 0.43
C SER A 19 4.10 1.06 0.32
N VAL A 20 4.36 1.88 1.35
CA VAL A 20 5.31 3.00 1.30
C VAL A 20 6.74 2.52 1.03
N GLY A 21 7.43 3.21 0.11
CA GLY A 21 8.78 2.88 -0.34
C GLY A 21 8.85 1.71 -1.34
N LYS A 22 7.73 1.03 -1.63
CA LYS A 22 7.68 0.01 -2.68
C LYS A 22 7.25 0.60 -4.01
N LYS A 23 7.49 -0.17 -5.08
CA LYS A 23 6.97 0.15 -6.41
C LYS A 23 5.47 -0.11 -6.45
N PHE A 24 4.73 0.78 -7.11
CA PHE A 24 3.32 0.60 -7.39
C PHE A 24 3.06 -0.71 -8.14
N ASP A 25 2.01 -1.40 -7.69
CA ASP A 25 1.49 -2.62 -8.28
C ASP A 25 -0.04 -2.52 -8.30
N PRO A 26 -0.70 -2.51 -9.47
CA PRO A 26 -2.15 -2.37 -9.58
C PRO A 26 -2.93 -3.55 -8.99
N TYR A 27 -2.29 -4.69 -8.73
CA TYR A 27 -2.94 -5.80 -8.03
C TYR A 27 -3.18 -5.46 -6.55
N TYR A 28 -2.25 -4.76 -5.91
CA TYR A 28 -2.27 -4.45 -4.48
C TYR A 28 -2.66 -3.01 -4.16
N HIS A 29 -2.58 -2.10 -5.12
CA HIS A 29 -2.63 -0.67 -4.88
C HIS A 29 -3.56 0.06 -5.85
N GLU A 30 -4.18 1.12 -5.35
CA GLU A 30 -5.01 2.06 -6.10
C GLU A 30 -4.37 3.46 -6.02
N VAL A 31 -3.99 4.04 -7.16
CA VAL A 31 -3.37 5.37 -7.19
C VAL A 31 -4.44 6.44 -7.04
N VAL A 32 -4.33 7.26 -6.00
CA VAL A 32 -5.23 8.41 -5.79
C VAL A 32 -4.61 9.73 -6.20
N GLN A 33 -3.28 9.80 -6.24
CA GLN A 33 -2.56 11.00 -6.63
C GLN A 33 -1.18 10.64 -7.17
N VAL A 34 -0.72 11.40 -8.16
CA VAL A 34 0.66 11.39 -8.63
C VAL A 34 1.32 12.68 -8.15
N VAL A 35 2.51 12.58 -7.56
CA VAL A 35 3.21 13.70 -6.91
C VAL A 35 4.62 13.81 -7.47
N GLU A 36 5.06 15.04 -7.74
CA GLU A 36 6.46 15.28 -8.12
C GLU A 36 7.39 14.94 -6.96
N SER A 37 8.38 14.11 -7.21
CA SER A 37 9.36 13.67 -6.21
C SER A 37 10.72 13.41 -6.86
N ASP A 38 11.76 13.37 -6.04
CA ASP A 38 13.10 12.91 -6.43
C ASP A 38 13.20 11.37 -6.48
N GLU A 39 12.19 10.68 -5.95
CA GLU A 39 12.06 9.22 -6.03
C GLU A 39 11.86 8.74 -7.48
N PRO A 40 12.27 7.50 -7.81
CA PRO A 40 12.00 6.89 -9.11
C PRO A 40 10.51 6.90 -9.47
N ASP A 41 10.17 6.94 -10.75
CA ASP A 41 8.78 6.89 -11.22
C ASP A 41 8.04 5.65 -10.70
N GLY A 42 6.86 5.89 -10.12
CA GLY A 42 5.98 4.84 -9.62
C GLY A 42 6.38 4.29 -8.24
N THR A 43 7.29 4.92 -7.51
CA THR A 43 7.50 4.63 -6.08
C THR A 43 6.32 5.16 -5.26
N ILE A 44 5.80 4.35 -4.34
CA ILE A 44 4.76 4.78 -3.42
C ILE A 44 5.40 5.66 -2.34
N ILE A 45 5.02 6.93 -2.31
CA ILE A 45 5.56 7.92 -1.37
C ILE A 45 4.67 8.11 -0.15
N GLU A 46 3.38 7.77 -0.25
CA GLU A 46 2.40 7.93 0.82
C GLU A 46 1.30 6.89 0.69
N GLU A 47 0.90 6.29 1.81
CA GLU A 47 -0.31 5.48 1.92
C GLU A 47 -1.41 6.32 2.57
N VAL A 48 -2.45 6.62 1.80
CA VAL A 48 -3.63 7.37 2.27
C VAL A 48 -4.58 6.45 3.04
N ARG A 49 -4.58 5.16 2.70
CA ARG A 49 -5.40 4.14 3.35
C ARG A 49 -4.77 2.77 3.18
N LYS A 50 -4.67 2.04 4.30
CA LYS A 50 -4.21 0.66 4.36
C LYS A 50 -5.01 -0.28 3.47
N GLY A 51 -4.29 -1.07 2.70
CA GLY A 51 -4.79 -2.25 2.00
C GLY A 51 -4.63 -3.51 2.84
N TYR A 52 -5.43 -4.51 2.49
CA TYR A 52 -5.45 -5.80 3.18
C TYR A 52 -5.59 -6.94 2.19
N THR A 53 -4.93 -8.04 2.52
CA THR A 53 -5.09 -9.34 1.88
C THR A 53 -5.74 -10.33 2.85
N LEU A 54 -6.47 -11.30 2.32
CA LEU A 54 -6.97 -12.46 3.05
C LEU A 54 -6.46 -13.71 2.33
N ASN A 55 -5.64 -14.51 3.01
CA ASN A 55 -5.03 -15.71 2.44
C ASN A 55 -4.31 -15.42 1.10
N GLY A 56 -3.60 -14.29 1.04
CA GLY A 56 -2.87 -13.83 -0.15
C GLY A 56 -3.73 -13.21 -1.25
N ARG A 57 -5.07 -13.19 -1.12
CA ARG A 57 -5.97 -12.50 -2.06
C ARG A 57 -6.25 -11.09 -1.59
N VAL A 58 -6.10 -10.10 -2.46
CA VAL A 58 -6.42 -8.70 -2.14
C VAL A 58 -7.92 -8.56 -1.90
N ILE A 59 -8.29 -8.19 -0.67
CA ILE A 59 -9.68 -7.91 -0.29
C ILE A 59 -9.95 -6.40 -0.26
N ARG A 60 -8.89 -5.60 -0.15
CA ARG A 60 -8.93 -4.14 -0.27
C ARG A 60 -7.57 -3.65 -0.75
N PRO A 61 -7.47 -2.96 -1.89
CA PRO A 61 -6.21 -2.35 -2.29
C PRO A 61 -5.85 -1.18 -1.37
N SER A 62 -4.56 -0.92 -1.18
CA SER A 62 -4.11 0.30 -0.50
C SER A 62 -4.32 1.50 -1.41
N MET A 63 -4.86 2.60 -0.88
CA MET A 63 -4.93 3.85 -1.63
C MET A 63 -3.62 4.61 -1.43
N VAL A 64 -2.91 4.88 -2.51
CA VAL A 64 -1.53 5.35 -2.47
C VAL A 64 -1.31 6.58 -3.34
N LYS A 65 -0.33 7.39 -2.94
CA LYS A 65 0.26 8.42 -3.80
C LYS A 65 1.57 7.90 -4.36
N VAL A 66 1.80 8.10 -5.65
CA VAL A 66 3.01 7.62 -6.33
C VAL A 66 3.85 8.80 -6.82
N SER A 67 5.16 8.61 -6.81
CA SER A 67 6.11 9.56 -7.38
C SER A 67 6.03 9.59 -8.90
N LYS A 68 6.19 10.79 -9.43
CA LYS A 68 6.62 11.05 -10.79
C LYS A 68 7.87 11.89 -10.69
N LYS A 69 8.97 11.42 -11.27
CA LYS A 69 10.25 12.11 -11.27
C LYS A 69 10.06 13.47 -11.90
N ARG A 70 10.53 14.50 -11.21
CA ARG A 70 10.50 15.86 -11.72
C ARG A 70 11.34 15.91 -13.00
N GLY A 71 10.68 16.16 -14.13
CA GLY A 71 11.38 16.37 -15.40
C GLY A 71 12.19 17.66 -15.29
N GLY A 72 13.51 17.56 -15.51
CA GLY A 72 14.37 18.73 -15.69
C GLY A 72 14.09 19.44 -17.01
#